data_AF-A0A969M9Z0-F1
#
_entry.id   AF-A0A969M9Z0-F1
#
_cell.length_a   1.000
_cell.length_b   1.000
_cell.length_c   1.000
_cell.angle_alpha   90.00
_cell.angle_beta   90.00
_cell.angle_gamma   90.00
#
_symmetry.space_group_name_H-M   'P 1'
#
loop_
_entity.id
_entity.type
_entity.pdbx_description
1 polymer ?
#
loop_
_entity_poly.entity_id
_entity_poly.type
_entity_poly.pdbx_seq_one_letter_code
_entity_poly.pdbx_strand_id
1 'polypeptide(L)'
;MLYIAGRPVRIKKNTLYSSHKKEHGSEITQSQQPESNDIFGVTVKVAEPGYIPPGVKLRGHISANLFTANVTSRDIENLETDSKVVSISAPRKLHGANNDSVA
;
A
#
# COMPACT_ATOMS: atom_id res chain seq x y z
N MET A 1 27.92 -3.10 25.16
CA MET A 1 27.38 -1.81 25.64
C MET A 1 27.85 -0.77 24.64
N LEU A 2 26.95 -0.22 23.82
CA LEU A 2 27.31 0.63 22.67
C LEU A 2 27.26 2.10 23.09
N TYR A 3 28.37 2.82 22.91
CA TYR A 3 28.50 4.23 23.28
C TYR A 3 28.62 5.07 22.00
N ILE A 4 27.75 6.07 21.86
CA ILE A 4 27.88 7.12 20.85
C ILE A 4 27.91 8.46 21.60
N ALA A 5 28.99 9.22 21.43
CA ALA A 5 29.18 10.55 22.02
C ALA A 5 28.95 10.66 23.55
N GLY A 6 29.43 9.68 24.33
CA GLY A 6 29.50 9.80 25.81
C GLY A 6 28.16 9.75 26.56
N ARG A 7 27.03 9.48 25.89
CA ARG A 7 25.73 9.27 26.55
C ARG A 7 25.33 7.79 26.50
N PRO A 8 24.86 7.18 27.61
CA PRO A 8 24.42 5.79 27.58
C PRO A 8 23.12 5.67 26.76
N VAL A 9 23.19 5.02 25.60
CA VAL A 9 22.03 4.73 24.76
C VAL A 9 21.39 3.43 25.24
N ARG A 10 20.23 3.52 25.88
CA ARG A 10 19.37 2.38 26.24
C ARG A 10 18.70 1.83 24.98
N ILE A 11 19.21 0.74 24.45
CA ILE A 11 18.58 0.01 23.33
C ILE A 11 17.41 -0.80 23.91
N LYS A 12 16.18 -0.33 23.70
CA LYS A 12 14.95 -1.04 24.12
C LYS A 12 14.71 -2.20 23.14
N LYS A 13 15.01 -3.43 23.57
CA LYS A 13 14.65 -4.65 22.85
C LYS A 13 13.12 -4.76 22.86
N ASN A 14 12.48 -4.64 21.71
CA ASN A 14 11.03 -4.80 21.60
C ASN A 14 10.72 -6.29 21.42
N THR A 15 10.37 -6.94 22.52
CA THR A 15 9.96 -8.35 22.56
C THR A 15 8.59 -8.47 21.90
N LEU A 16 8.56 -9.05 20.70
CA LEU A 16 7.34 -9.34 19.96
C LEU A 16 6.75 -10.64 20.54
N TYR A 17 5.79 -10.52 21.46
CA TYR A 17 5.00 -11.65 21.93
C TYR A 17 3.64 -11.62 21.21
N SER A 18 3.49 -12.59 20.31
CA SER A 18 2.23 -12.96 19.68
C SER A 18 1.40 -13.78 20.68
N SER A 19 0.08 -13.51 20.80
CA SER A 19 -0.97 -14.54 21.01
C SER A 19 -2.38 -13.96 21.22
N HIS A 20 -3.22 -14.20 20.20
CA HIS A 20 -4.62 -14.68 20.21
C HIS A 20 -5.73 -14.08 21.12
N LYS A 21 -6.85 -13.67 20.48
CA LYS A 21 -8.23 -14.24 20.53
C LYS A 21 -9.25 -13.11 20.18
N LYS A 22 -9.87 -13.11 19.01
CA LYS A 22 -11.12 -13.80 18.58
C LYS A 22 -12.40 -12.93 18.80
N GLU A 23 -12.98 -12.56 17.65
CA GLU A 23 -14.41 -12.40 17.33
C GLU A 23 -15.11 -11.03 17.52
N HIS A 24 -15.86 -10.67 16.46
CA HIS A 24 -16.76 -9.53 16.23
C HIS A 24 -16.15 -8.18 15.80
N GLY A 25 -16.54 -7.73 14.61
CA GLY A 25 -16.46 -6.33 14.19
C GLY A 25 -15.74 -6.15 12.88
N SER A 26 -16.51 -5.84 11.84
CA SER A 26 -16.09 -5.68 10.47
C SER A 26 -15.01 -4.60 10.30
N GLU A 27 -14.06 -4.92 9.42
CA GLU A 27 -13.38 -4.00 8.50
C GLU A 27 -12.34 -3.02 9.09
N ILE A 28 -11.11 -3.56 9.21
CA ILE A 28 -9.83 -2.91 8.93
C ILE A 28 -9.89 -1.45 8.44
N THR A 29 -9.65 -0.48 9.33
CA THR A 29 -8.99 0.77 8.91
C THR A 29 -7.52 0.65 9.28
N GLN A 30 -6.79 -0.07 8.43
CA GLN A 30 -5.33 -0.12 8.49
C GLN A 30 -4.80 1.25 8.08
N SER A 31 -4.20 1.89 9.08
CA SER A 31 -3.47 3.14 9.02
C SER A 31 -2.35 3.08 7.98
N GLN A 32 -2.21 4.13 7.17
CA GLN A 32 -0.95 4.51 6.52
C GLN A 32 -1.06 5.99 6.16
N GLN A 33 -0.64 6.87 7.09
CA GLN A 33 -0.22 8.21 6.69
C GLN A 33 1.14 8.06 5.98
N PRO A 34 1.30 8.52 4.73
CA PRO A 34 2.61 8.60 4.11
C PRO A 34 2.91 10.08 3.87
N GLU A 35 3.44 10.74 4.90
CA GLU A 35 4.23 11.98 4.76
C GLU A 35 5.62 11.63 4.18
N SER A 36 5.62 10.86 3.09
CA SER A 36 6.81 10.57 2.32
C SER A 36 6.44 10.75 0.85
N ASN A 37 7.29 11.48 0.14
CA ASN A 37 7.13 11.81 -1.28
C ASN A 37 7.41 10.58 -2.16
N ASP A 38 7.03 9.40 -1.68
CA ASP A 38 7.24 8.12 -2.32
C ASP A 38 6.23 7.95 -3.44
N ILE A 39 6.76 7.58 -4.61
CA ILE A 39 5.95 7.32 -5.80
C ILE A 39 5.56 5.84 -5.77
N PHE A 40 4.26 5.57 -5.70
CA PHE A 40 3.71 4.22 -5.67
C PHE A 40 3.11 3.87 -7.03
N GLY A 41 3.40 2.67 -7.52
CA GLY A 41 2.68 2.11 -8.66
C GLY A 41 1.37 1.50 -8.15
N VAL A 42 0.24 1.97 -8.65
CA VAL A 42 -1.11 1.48 -8.30
C VAL A 42 -1.87 1.07 -9.54
N THR A 43 -2.90 0.25 -9.36
CA THR A 43 -3.91 -0.04 -10.38
C THR A 43 -5.16 0.75 -10.07
N VAL A 44 -5.67 1.50 -11.05
CA VAL A 44 -6.84 2.37 -10.91
C VAL A 44 -7.93 1.90 -11.85
N LYS A 45 -9.13 1.72 -11.30
CA LYS A 45 -10.35 1.44 -12.05
C LYS A 45 -11.20 2.71 -12.11
N VAL A 46 -11.62 3.12 -13.30
CA VAL A 46 -12.46 4.30 -13.54
C VAL A 46 -13.83 3.90 -14.09
N ALA A 47 -14.82 4.74 -13.86
CA ALA A 47 -16.19 4.56 -14.34
C ALA A 47 -16.29 4.88 -15.83
N GLU A 48 -15.65 5.98 -16.27
CA GLU A 48 -15.61 6.40 -17.66
C GLU A 48 -14.42 5.78 -18.41
N PRO A 49 -14.65 5.15 -19.59
CA PRO A 49 -13.57 4.64 -20.42
C PRO A 49 -12.64 5.76 -20.88
N GLY A 50 -11.34 5.55 -20.72
CA GLY A 50 -10.30 6.50 -21.16
C GLY A 50 -10.14 7.74 -20.26
N TYR A 51 -10.88 7.86 -19.16
CA TYR A 51 -10.65 8.90 -18.18
C TYR A 51 -9.34 8.66 -17.43
N ILE A 52 -8.45 9.68 -17.44
CA ILE A 52 -7.22 9.70 -16.67
C ILE A 52 -7.32 10.88 -15.69
N PRO A 53 -7.38 10.61 -14.37
CA PRO A 53 -7.43 11.65 -13.36
C PRO A 53 -6.24 12.62 -13.46
N PRO A 54 -6.42 13.90 -13.13
CA PRO A 54 -5.33 14.87 -13.17
C PRO A 54 -4.23 14.52 -12.16
N GLY A 55 -2.97 14.79 -12.51
CA GLY A 55 -1.83 14.57 -11.62
C GLY A 55 -1.28 13.14 -11.61
N VAL A 56 -1.99 12.16 -12.18
CA VAL A 56 -1.49 10.78 -12.25
C VAL A 56 -0.61 10.54 -13.46
N LYS A 57 0.52 9.84 -13.26
CA LYS A 57 1.38 9.44 -14.37
C LYS A 57 1.04 8.03 -14.81
N LEU A 58 0.35 7.92 -15.94
CA LEU A 58 -0.01 6.64 -16.55
C LEU A 58 1.25 5.79 -16.81
N ARG A 59 1.22 4.53 -16.37
CA ARG A 59 2.28 3.54 -16.58
C ARG A 59 1.92 2.52 -17.66
N GLY A 60 0.63 2.16 -17.77
CA GLY A 60 0.15 1.25 -18.80
C GLY A 60 -1.34 0.97 -18.69
N HIS A 61 -1.99 0.70 -19.83
CA HIS A 61 -3.40 0.34 -19.88
C HIS A 61 -3.58 -1.17 -19.77
N ILE A 62 -4.54 -1.59 -18.96
CA ILE A 62 -5.00 -2.99 -18.88
C ILE A 62 -6.29 -3.14 -19.70
N SER A 63 -7.20 -2.17 -19.61
CA SER A 63 -8.42 -2.08 -20.40
C SER A 63 -8.90 -0.62 -20.52
N ALA A 64 -10.04 -0.39 -21.18
CA ALA A 64 -10.61 0.95 -21.32
C ALA A 64 -10.89 1.65 -19.98
N ASN A 65 -11.21 0.87 -18.93
CA ASN A 65 -11.61 1.36 -17.61
C ASN A 65 -10.61 1.00 -16.51
N LEU A 66 -9.49 0.36 -16.84
CA LEU A 66 -8.52 -0.15 -15.87
C LEU A 66 -7.11 0.10 -16.38
N PHE A 67 -6.32 0.80 -15.57
CA PHE A 67 -4.94 1.11 -15.92
C PHE A 67 -4.04 1.08 -14.69
N THR A 68 -2.74 1.09 -14.93
CA THR A 68 -1.71 1.25 -13.92
C THR A 68 -1.13 2.65 -13.99
N ALA A 69 -0.90 3.28 -12.85
CA ALA A 69 -0.34 4.62 -12.76
C ALA A 69 0.63 4.73 -11.59
N ASN A 70 1.56 5.66 -11.72
CA ASN A 70 2.42 6.10 -10.64
C ASN A 70 1.77 7.33 -10.00
N VAL A 71 1.60 7.26 -8.69
CA VAL A 71 0.88 8.27 -7.88
C VAL A 71 1.67 8.55 -6.61
N THR A 72 1.57 9.77 -6.10
CA THR A 72 2.04 10.11 -4.75
C THR A 72 0.93 9.89 -3.73
N SER A 73 1.26 9.95 -2.44
CA SER A 73 0.29 9.90 -1.34
C SER A 73 -0.86 10.91 -1.52
N ARG A 74 -0.54 12.15 -1.93
CA ARG A 74 -1.53 13.20 -2.17
C ARG A 74 -2.43 12.89 -3.36
N ASP A 75 -1.88 12.27 -4.39
CA ASP A 75 -2.65 11.87 -5.56
C ASP A 75 -3.63 10.74 -5.20
N ILE A 76 -3.27 9.84 -4.27
CA ILE A 76 -4.19 8.80 -3.78
C ILE A 76 -5.40 9.43 -3.09
N GLU A 77 -5.20 10.39 -2.20
CA GLU A 77 -6.30 11.10 -1.52
C GLU A 77 -7.24 11.80 -2.52
N ASN A 78 -6.66 12.40 -3.56
CA ASN A 78 -7.43 13.03 -4.65
C ASN A 78 -8.23 11.98 -5.45
N LEU A 79 -7.63 10.82 -5.74
CA LEU A 79 -8.28 9.73 -6.45
C LEU A 79 -9.42 9.10 -5.66
N GLU A 80 -9.30 9.01 -4.34
CA GLU A 80 -10.38 8.49 -3.47
C GLU A 80 -11.58 9.44 -3.40
N THR A 81 -11.34 10.73 -3.60
CA THR A 81 -12.39 11.76 -3.62
C THR A 81 -13.03 11.92 -5.01
N ASP A 82 -12.35 11.48 -6.08
CA ASP A 82 -12.82 11.61 -7.46
C ASP A 82 -13.98 10.65 -7.74
N SER A 83 -15.16 11.20 -8.06
CA SER A 83 -16.38 10.43 -8.30
C SER A 83 -16.33 9.51 -9.53
N LYS A 84 -15.34 9.68 -10.42
CA LYS A 84 -15.14 8.85 -11.60
C LYS A 84 -14.16 7.71 -11.33
N VAL A 85 -13.46 7.70 -10.20
CA VAL A 85 -12.63 6.58 -9.76
C VAL A 85 -13.50 5.60 -8.99
N VAL A 86 -13.53 4.35 -9.45
CA VAL A 86 -14.33 3.29 -8.82
C VAL A 86 -13.54 2.58 -7.74
N SER A 87 -12.25 2.33 -7.99
CA SER A 87 -11.39 1.62 -7.05
C SER A 87 -9.91 1.88 -7.34
N ILE A 88 -9.10 1.84 -6.28
CA ILE A 88 -7.64 1.91 -6.35
C ILE A 88 -7.10 0.65 -5.68
N SER A 89 -6.06 0.04 -6.25
CA SER A 89 -5.46 -1.18 -5.71
C SER A 89 -3.95 -1.11 -5.75
N ALA A 90 -3.32 -1.30 -4.59
CA ALA A 90 -1.88 -1.43 -4.48
C ALA A 90 -1.42 -2.83 -4.95
N PRO A 91 -0.23 -2.93 -5.57
CA PRO A 91 0.31 -4.19 -6.03
C PRO A 91 0.61 -5.09 -4.84
N ARG A 92 -0.06 -6.25 -4.80
CA ARG A 92 0.19 -7.28 -3.80
C ARG A 92 1.31 -8.20 -4.29
N LYS A 93 2.31 -8.45 -3.45
CA LYS A 93 3.32 -9.49 -3.72
C LYS A 93 2.62 -10.85 -3.74
N LEU A 94 2.78 -11.57 -4.85
CA LEU A 94 2.42 -12.98 -4.92
C LEU A 94 3.50 -13.79 -4.20
N HIS A 95 3.12 -14.59 -3.22
CA HIS A 95 4.04 -15.57 -2.65
C HIS A 95 4.18 -16.73 -3.64
N GLY A 96 5.42 -17.07 -4.00
CA GLY A 96 5.70 -18.24 -4.82
C GLY A 96 5.24 -19.50 -4.10
N ALA A 97 4.64 -20.44 -4.84
CA ALA A 97 4.29 -21.74 -4.29
C ALA A 97 5.58 -22.49 -3.97
N ASN A 98 5.82 -22.74 -2.69
CA ASN A 98 6.85 -23.67 -2.24
C ASN A 98 6.38 -25.06 -2.69
N ASN A 99 7.02 -25.64 -3.71
CA ASN A 99 6.84 -27.06 -4.01
C ASN A 99 7.60 -27.85 -2.94
N ASP A 100 7.00 -28.00 -1.76
CA ASP A 100 7.43 -28.99 -0.78
C ASP A 100 7.29 -30.36 -1.43
N SER A 101 8.45 -30.93 -1.75
CA SER A 101 8.59 -32.19 -2.44
C SER A 101 7.99 -33.30 -1.59
N VAL A 102 6.95 -33.95 -2.11
CA VAL A 102 6.48 -35.24 -1.59
C VAL A 102 7.55 -36.26 -1.95
N ALA A 103 8.34 -36.67 -0.95
CA ALA A 103 9.22 -37.83 -1.00
C ALA A 103 8.46 -39.10 -0.62
#